data_AF-A0A9Q0GDT9-F1
#
_entry.id   AF-A0A9Q0GDT9-F1
#
_cell.length_a   1.000
_cell.length_b   1.000
_cell.length_c   1.000
_cell.angle_alpha   90.00
_cell.angle_beta   90.00
_cell.angle_gamma   90.00
#
_symmetry.space_group_name_H-M   'P 1'
#
loop_
_entity.id
_entity.type
_entity.pdbx_description
1 polymer ?
#
loop_
_entity_poly.entity_id
_entity_poly.type
_entity_poly.pdbx_seq_one_letter_code
_entity_poly.pdbx_strand_id
1 'polypeptide(L)'
;MADANATKQTLIFTYGTLKQNFPNYHLMQDLIAQDDASYLGSYVTNNAYPLVIGPHGIPYLINLPGQGNRVRGDLYSVSSTRGLARVDELEGTGIGHYERLHIQVVQQGEGDDGTVLVDVEAYFANRSFGERMWVKKGRVGLSEFGVEDGKGYVKKVDRPSGGGYLDDIELFLADS
;
A
#
# COMPACT_ATOMS: atom_id res chain seq x y z
N MET A 1 -21.80 31.56 10.72
CA MET A 1 -21.06 30.56 11.52
C MET A 1 -20.89 29.37 10.60
N ALA A 2 -19.68 29.17 10.06
CA ALA A 2 -19.38 28.06 9.17
C ALA A 2 -18.73 26.94 9.99
N ASP A 3 -19.15 25.70 9.76
CA ASP A 3 -18.82 24.52 10.55
C ASP A 3 -17.32 24.30 10.73
N ALA A 4 -16.84 24.53 11.95
CA ALA A 4 -15.44 24.38 12.36
C ALA A 4 -15.08 22.96 12.81
N ASN A 5 -15.71 21.92 12.26
CA ASN A 5 -15.37 20.54 12.64
C ASN A 5 -15.54 19.48 11.54
N ALA A 6 -15.43 19.87 10.26
CA ALA A 6 -15.17 18.87 9.23
C ALA A 6 -13.79 18.27 9.50
N THR A 7 -13.75 17.08 10.10
CA THR A 7 -12.53 16.31 10.29
C THR A 7 -11.90 16.11 8.91
N LYS A 8 -10.74 16.72 8.69
CA LYS A 8 -10.01 16.57 7.42
C LYS A 8 -9.80 15.07 7.18
N GLN A 9 -10.15 14.59 5.99
CA GLN A 9 -9.94 13.22 5.59
C GLN A 9 -8.80 13.14 4.58
N THR A 10 -8.09 12.02 4.58
CA THR A 10 -7.03 11.68 3.64
C THR A 10 -7.45 10.43 2.88
N LEU A 11 -7.35 10.46 1.56
CA LEU A 11 -7.68 9.31 0.71
C LEU A 11 -6.46 8.41 0.60
N ILE A 12 -6.57 7.17 1.08
CA ILE A 12 -5.49 6.17 1.08
C ILE A 12 -5.85 5.04 0.13
N PHE A 13 -5.04 4.86 -0.90
CA PHE A 13 -5.08 3.72 -1.79
C PHE A 13 -4.17 2.62 -1.27
N THR A 14 -4.76 1.45 -1.00
CA THR A 14 -4.04 0.27 -0.53
C THR A 14 -4.06 -0.81 -1.60
N TYR A 15 -2.94 -1.48 -1.82
CA TYR A 15 -2.77 -2.47 -2.89
C TYR A 15 -2.31 -3.83 -2.37
N GLY A 16 -2.11 -3.96 -1.06
CA GLY A 16 -1.43 -5.08 -0.41
C GLY A 16 -2.19 -5.61 0.79
N THR A 17 -1.47 -5.76 1.91
CA THR A 17 -1.97 -6.48 3.10
C THR A 17 -3.14 -5.80 3.82
N LEU A 18 -3.37 -4.50 3.56
CA LEU A 18 -4.47 -3.71 4.09
C LEU A 18 -5.79 -3.84 3.30
N LYS A 19 -5.77 -4.45 2.10
CA LYS A 19 -6.99 -4.70 1.31
C LYS A 19 -7.97 -5.60 2.05
N GLN A 20 -9.24 -5.57 1.64
CA GLN A 20 -10.27 -6.44 2.24
C GLN A 20 -9.88 -7.93 2.17
N ASN A 21 -10.04 -8.65 3.29
CA ASN A 21 -9.71 -10.07 3.47
C ASN A 21 -8.21 -10.42 3.45
N PHE A 22 -7.31 -9.44 3.52
CA PHE A 22 -5.87 -9.67 3.63
C PHE A 22 -5.38 -9.55 5.10
N PRO A 23 -4.16 -10.04 5.41
CA PRO A 23 -3.71 -10.25 6.79
C PRO A 23 -3.78 -9.03 7.72
N ASN A 24 -3.60 -7.82 7.19
CA ASN A 24 -3.62 -6.58 7.97
C ASN A 24 -4.95 -5.81 7.87
N TYR A 25 -5.97 -6.37 7.21
CA TYR A 25 -7.29 -5.74 7.09
C TYR A 25 -7.96 -5.42 8.44
N HIS A 26 -7.63 -6.18 9.49
CA HIS A 26 -8.12 -5.93 10.84
C HIS A 26 -7.86 -4.49 11.31
N LEU A 27 -6.76 -3.86 10.91
CA LEU A 27 -6.51 -2.45 11.22
C LEU A 27 -7.57 -1.53 10.59
N MET A 28 -7.91 -1.74 9.32
CA MET A 28 -8.95 -0.97 8.63
C MET A 28 -10.32 -1.22 9.26
N GLN A 29 -10.62 -2.46 9.67
CA GLN A 29 -11.87 -2.78 10.38
C GLN A 29 -11.98 -2.02 11.71
N ASP A 30 -10.89 -1.99 12.49
CA ASP A 30 -10.85 -1.25 13.76
C ASP A 30 -11.03 0.26 13.55
N LEU A 31 -10.39 0.83 12.52
CA LEU A 31 -10.55 2.24 12.18
C LEU A 31 -11.97 2.56 11.71
N ILE A 32 -12.58 1.71 10.89
CA ILE A 32 -13.97 1.87 10.46
C ILE A 32 -14.92 1.82 11.66
N ALA A 33 -14.71 0.89 12.59
CA ALA A 33 -15.52 0.78 13.81
C ALA A 33 -15.41 2.01 14.74
N GLN A 34 -14.32 2.80 14.60
CA GLN A 34 -14.05 4.01 15.37
C GLN A 34 -14.38 5.31 14.60
N ASP A 35 -15.03 5.20 13.44
CA ASP A 35 -15.33 6.32 12.53
C ASP A 35 -14.06 7.08 12.07
N ASP A 36 -12.93 6.39 12.02
CA ASP A 36 -11.64 6.89 11.53
C ASP A 36 -11.33 6.46 10.10
N ALA A 37 -12.11 5.56 9.52
CA ALA A 37 -11.97 5.16 8.13
C ALA A 37 -13.31 4.77 7.50
N SER A 38 -13.41 4.93 6.18
CA SER A 38 -14.53 4.40 5.39
C SER A 38 -14.02 3.84 4.06
N TYR A 39 -14.60 2.71 3.63
CA TYR A 39 -14.26 2.08 2.36
C TYR A 39 -15.00 2.79 1.21
N LEU A 40 -14.26 3.13 0.16
CA LEU A 40 -14.77 3.88 -1.00
C LEU A 40 -14.85 3.04 -2.29
N GLY A 41 -14.43 1.78 -2.25
CA GLY A 41 -14.50 0.85 -3.38
C GLY A 41 -13.14 0.42 -3.94
N SER A 42 -13.20 -0.37 -5.01
CA SER A 42 -12.02 -0.85 -5.73
C SER A 42 -11.58 0.13 -6.82
N TYR A 43 -10.28 0.36 -6.87
CA TYR A 43 -9.63 1.31 -7.76
C TYR A 43 -8.42 0.66 -8.44
N VAL A 44 -7.94 1.29 -9.50
CA VAL A 44 -6.70 0.93 -10.18
C VAL A 44 -5.84 2.18 -10.38
N THR A 45 -4.52 2.05 -10.21
CA THR A 45 -3.60 3.16 -10.46
C THR A 45 -3.76 3.68 -11.89
N ASN A 46 -3.68 5.01 -12.08
CA ASN A 46 -3.71 5.61 -13.40
C ASN A 46 -2.46 5.20 -14.19
N ASN A 47 -1.28 5.49 -13.63
CA ASN A 47 -0.01 5.04 -14.17
C ASN A 47 0.28 3.58 -13.82
N ALA A 48 1.11 2.93 -14.63
CA ALA A 48 1.73 1.67 -14.25
C ALA A 48 2.79 1.90 -13.16
N TYR A 49 2.89 0.96 -12.22
CA TYR A 49 3.96 0.90 -11.22
C TYR A 49 4.44 -0.55 -11.04
N PRO A 50 5.72 -0.76 -10.68
CA PRO A 50 6.16 -2.06 -10.24
C PRO A 50 5.57 -2.40 -8.87
N LEU A 51 4.78 -3.47 -8.81
CA LEU A 51 4.36 -4.11 -7.56
C LEU A 51 5.05 -5.47 -7.46
N VAL A 52 5.80 -5.70 -6.38
CA VAL A 52 6.55 -6.95 -6.21
C VAL A 52 6.40 -7.55 -4.82
N ILE A 53 6.62 -8.86 -4.72
CA ILE A 53 6.70 -9.57 -3.43
C ILE A 53 8.15 -9.61 -2.95
N GLY A 54 8.42 -8.96 -1.83
CA GLY A 54 9.71 -8.94 -1.14
C GLY A 54 9.80 -9.97 -0.01
N PRO A 55 10.67 -9.74 0.99
CA PRO A 55 10.83 -10.67 2.12
C PRO A 55 9.50 -10.86 2.85
N HIS A 56 9.30 -12.06 3.43
CA HIS A 56 8.13 -12.41 4.24
C HIS A 56 6.78 -12.31 3.52
N GLY A 57 6.79 -12.38 2.18
CA GLY A 57 5.56 -12.24 1.38
C GLY A 57 4.97 -10.82 1.38
N ILE A 58 5.76 -9.81 1.76
CA ILE A 58 5.30 -8.42 1.85
C ILE A 58 5.23 -7.81 0.42
N PRO A 59 4.11 -7.17 0.04
CA PRO A 59 3.98 -6.48 -1.24
C PRO A 59 4.59 -5.07 -1.20
N TYR A 60 5.40 -4.73 -2.20
CA TYR A 60 6.08 -3.44 -2.33
C TYR A 60 5.71 -2.77 -3.66
N LEU A 61 5.02 -1.63 -3.58
CA LEU A 61 4.84 -0.73 -4.73
C LEU A 61 6.06 0.18 -4.85
N ILE A 62 6.69 0.24 -6.01
CA ILE A 62 7.96 0.95 -6.22
C ILE A 62 7.68 2.22 -7.02
N ASN A 63 8.25 3.34 -6.60
CA ASN A 63 7.99 4.65 -7.22
C ASN A 63 8.76 4.83 -8.55
N LEU A 64 8.37 4.04 -9.55
CA LEU A 64 8.87 4.09 -10.92
C LEU A 64 7.67 4.18 -11.87
N PRO A 65 7.02 5.36 -11.96
CA PRO A 65 5.82 5.53 -12.77
C PRO A 65 6.08 5.18 -14.24
N GLY A 66 5.14 4.47 -14.86
CA GLY A 66 5.23 3.99 -16.24
C GLY A 66 5.92 2.63 -16.39
N GLN A 67 6.45 2.04 -15.31
CA GLN A 67 6.99 0.68 -15.30
C GLN A 67 6.02 -0.31 -14.66
N GLY A 68 6.15 -1.60 -14.96
CA GLY A 68 5.29 -2.63 -14.36
C GLY A 68 3.87 -2.60 -14.92
N ASN A 69 2.87 -2.64 -14.04
CA ASN A 69 1.46 -2.75 -14.40
C ASN A 69 0.62 -1.67 -13.72
N ARG A 70 -0.58 -1.41 -14.23
CA ARG A 70 -1.60 -0.70 -13.45
C ARG A 70 -2.04 -1.62 -12.31
N VAL A 71 -1.96 -1.12 -11.08
CA VAL A 71 -2.13 -1.92 -9.87
C VAL A 71 -3.54 -1.76 -9.32
N ARG A 72 -4.22 -2.89 -9.08
CA ARG A 72 -5.54 -2.93 -8.45
C ARG A 72 -5.44 -2.85 -6.93
N GLY A 73 -6.36 -2.13 -6.32
CA GLY A 73 -6.39 -1.93 -4.88
C GLY A 73 -7.72 -1.40 -4.37
N ASP A 74 -7.75 -1.11 -3.07
CA ASP A 74 -8.89 -0.61 -2.33
C ASP A 74 -8.64 0.83 -1.89
N LEU A 75 -9.64 1.70 -2.09
CA LEU A 75 -9.59 3.09 -1.66
C LEU A 75 -10.33 3.28 -0.33
N TYR A 76 -9.72 3.99 0.59
CA TYR A 76 -10.31 4.38 1.88
C TYR A 76 -10.23 5.88 2.08
N SER A 77 -11.25 6.47 2.69
CA SER A 77 -11.14 7.76 3.36
C SER A 77 -10.71 7.51 4.80
N VAL A 78 -9.67 8.18 5.27
CA VAL A 78 -9.10 7.99 6.61
C VAL A 78 -8.98 9.33 7.33
N SER A 79 -9.31 9.38 8.62
CA SER A 79 -9.21 10.59 9.42
C SER A 79 -7.75 11.08 9.46
N SER A 80 -7.52 12.36 9.14
CA SER A 80 -6.16 12.89 8.96
C SER A 80 -5.34 12.98 10.26
N THR A 81 -5.94 12.64 11.40
CA THR A 81 -5.27 12.60 12.70
C THR A 81 -5.03 11.16 13.12
N ARG A 82 -6.01 10.54 13.78
CA ARG A 82 -5.86 9.23 14.44
C ARG A 82 -5.72 8.09 13.42
N GLY A 83 -6.59 8.06 12.42
CA GLY A 83 -6.57 7.00 11.41
C GLY A 83 -5.27 7.00 10.64
N LEU A 84 -4.86 8.16 10.14
CA LEU A 84 -3.65 8.31 9.35
C LEU A 84 -2.38 7.90 10.11
N ALA A 85 -2.27 8.30 11.38
CA ALA A 85 -1.12 7.94 12.22
C ALA A 85 -1.01 6.43 12.45
N ARG A 86 -2.13 5.73 12.63
CA ARG A 86 -2.12 4.26 12.82
C ARG A 86 -1.71 3.51 11.55
N VAL A 87 -2.13 3.99 10.38
CA VAL A 87 -1.69 3.39 9.09
C VAL A 87 -0.19 3.66 8.87
N ASP A 88 0.28 4.88 9.18
CA ASP A 88 1.71 5.25 9.08
C ASP A 88 2.63 4.44 9.99
N GLU A 89 2.15 4.11 11.19
CA GLU A 89 2.85 3.24 12.14
C GLU A 89 2.95 1.81 11.61
N LEU A 90 1.85 1.25 11.10
CA LEU A 90 1.83 -0.10 10.54
C LEU A 90 2.78 -0.22 9.34
N GLU A 91 2.73 0.75 8.43
CA GLU A 91 3.56 0.80 7.21
C GLU A 91 5.00 1.26 7.49
N GLY A 92 5.36 1.52 8.75
CA GLY A 92 6.75 1.80 9.14
C GLY A 92 7.36 3.03 8.47
N THR A 93 6.55 4.07 8.22
CA THR A 93 7.02 5.30 7.56
C THR A 93 8.12 6.01 8.36
N GLY A 94 7.99 6.05 9.69
CA GLY A 94 8.97 6.67 10.59
C GLY A 94 10.32 5.94 10.65
N ILE A 95 10.39 4.69 10.17
CA ILE A 95 11.64 3.90 10.13
C ILE A 95 12.14 3.68 8.69
N GLY A 96 11.53 4.35 7.70
CA GLY A 96 11.93 4.23 6.30
C GLY A 96 11.60 2.89 5.66
N HIS A 97 10.57 2.18 6.14
CA HIS A 97 10.10 0.95 5.48
C HIS A 97 9.29 1.30 4.22
N TYR A 98 8.27 2.14 4.37
CA TYR A 98 7.56 2.77 3.26
C TYR A 98 7.66 4.30 3.33
N GLU A 99 7.35 4.95 2.22
CA GLU A 99 7.17 6.39 2.09
C GLU A 99 5.76 6.65 1.55
N ARG A 100 4.98 7.53 2.18
CA ARG A 100 3.66 7.90 1.67
C ARG A 100 3.80 8.99 0.61
N LEU A 101 3.27 8.76 -0.59
CA LEU A 101 3.36 9.67 -1.73
C LEU A 101 2.00 9.79 -2.43
N HIS A 102 1.79 10.93 -3.11
CA HIS A 102 0.62 11.14 -3.94
C HIS A 102 0.64 10.29 -5.21
N ILE A 103 -0.53 9.76 -5.57
CA ILE A 103 -0.78 8.99 -6.79
C ILE A 103 -2.18 9.30 -7.31
N GLN A 104 -2.37 9.10 -8.62
CA GLN A 104 -3.69 9.13 -9.24
C GLN A 104 -4.24 7.71 -9.43
N VAL A 105 -5.50 7.53 -9.06
CA VAL A 105 -6.25 6.29 -9.26
C VAL A 105 -7.54 6.57 -10.01
N VAL A 106 -8.11 5.53 -10.60
CA VAL A 106 -9.42 5.56 -11.24
C VAL A 106 -10.27 4.41 -10.71
N GLN A 107 -11.56 4.65 -10.57
CA GLN A 107 -12.49 3.64 -10.05
C GLN A 107 -12.59 2.47 -11.03
N GLN A 108 -12.68 1.26 -10.49
CA GLN A 108 -12.80 0.06 -11.31
C GLN A 108 -14.24 -0.08 -11.85
N GLY A 109 -14.43 0.29 -13.12
CA GLY A 109 -15.67 0.07 -13.88
C GLY A 109 -16.58 1.31 -13.96
N GLU A 110 -16.64 1.93 -15.14
CA GLU A 110 -17.75 2.01 -16.10
C GLU A 110 -17.11 2.46 -17.42
N GLY A 111 -17.65 2.03 -18.57
CA GLY A 111 -16.98 2.12 -19.88
C GLY A 111 -16.47 3.52 -20.23
N ASP A 112 -15.43 3.56 -21.07
CA ASP A 112 -14.59 4.63 -21.67
C ASP A 112 -15.05 6.12 -21.70
N ASP A 113 -16.26 6.46 -21.28
CA ASP A 113 -16.86 7.79 -21.30
C ASP A 113 -17.10 8.29 -19.86
N GLY A 114 -16.04 8.79 -19.22
CA GLY A 114 -16.13 9.46 -17.91
C GLY A 114 -15.19 8.99 -16.80
N THR A 115 -14.04 8.37 -17.11
CA THR A 115 -13.06 7.96 -16.09
C THR A 115 -12.57 9.17 -15.28
N VAL A 116 -12.98 9.28 -14.01
CA VAL A 116 -12.55 10.34 -13.10
C VAL A 116 -11.22 9.94 -12.44
N LEU A 117 -10.20 10.78 -12.62
CA LEU A 117 -8.95 10.69 -11.87
C LEU A 117 -9.16 11.23 -10.46
N VAL A 118 -8.74 10.44 -9.47
CA VAL A 118 -8.77 10.84 -8.06
C VAL A 118 -7.34 10.92 -7.56
N ASP A 119 -6.94 12.09 -7.06
CA ASP A 119 -5.67 12.28 -6.36
C ASP A 119 -5.79 11.73 -4.94
N VAL A 120 -4.91 10.77 -4.61
CA VAL A 120 -4.91 10.03 -3.34
C VAL A 120 -3.45 9.87 -2.87
N GLU A 121 -3.25 9.25 -1.72
CA GLU A 121 -1.93 8.83 -1.26
C GLU A 121 -1.80 7.30 -1.21
N ALA A 122 -0.60 6.79 -1.45
CA ALA A 122 -0.27 5.38 -1.31
C ALA A 122 1.11 5.22 -0.67
N TYR A 123 1.35 4.05 -0.07
CA TYR A 123 2.63 3.70 0.53
C TYR A 123 3.55 3.08 -0.51
N PHE A 124 4.71 3.66 -0.75
CA PHE A 124 5.72 3.15 -1.67
C PHE A 124 6.91 2.59 -0.90
N ALA A 125 7.52 1.52 -1.42
CA ALA A 125 8.80 1.04 -0.94
C ALA A 125 9.78 2.20 -0.85
N ASN A 126 10.49 2.31 0.28
CA ASN A 126 11.41 3.42 0.46
C ASN A 126 12.46 3.46 -0.66
N ARG A 127 12.73 4.67 -1.14
CA ARG A 127 13.66 4.92 -2.25
C ARG A 127 15.06 4.31 -2.07
N SER A 128 15.49 4.06 -0.83
CA SER A 128 16.81 3.45 -0.54
C SER A 128 16.95 2.00 -1.01
N PHE A 129 15.84 1.29 -1.22
CA PHE A 129 15.87 -0.12 -1.61
C PHE A 129 14.87 -0.50 -2.71
N GLY A 130 13.84 0.31 -2.96
CA GLY A 130 12.76 -0.01 -3.90
C GLY A 130 13.26 -0.45 -5.27
N GLU A 131 14.11 0.33 -5.94
CA GLU A 131 14.61 -0.04 -7.28
C GLU A 131 15.47 -1.30 -7.27
N ARG A 132 16.29 -1.53 -6.24
CA ARG A 132 17.05 -2.79 -6.11
C ARG A 132 16.12 -3.99 -6.01
N MET A 133 14.99 -3.85 -5.30
CA MET A 133 13.97 -4.88 -5.22
C MET A 133 13.31 -5.14 -6.58
N TRP A 134 13.05 -4.09 -7.37
CA TRP A 134 12.53 -4.24 -8.74
C TRP A 134 13.48 -5.08 -9.62
N VAL A 135 14.76 -4.75 -9.58
CA VAL A 135 15.80 -5.44 -10.34
C VAL A 135 15.93 -6.90 -9.90
N LYS A 136 15.98 -7.17 -8.59
CA LYS A 136 16.06 -8.54 -8.05
C LYS A 136 14.88 -9.41 -8.50
N LYS A 137 13.69 -8.82 -8.62
CA LYS A 137 12.49 -9.52 -9.09
C LYS A 137 12.41 -9.61 -10.63
N GLY A 138 13.53 -9.39 -11.33
CA GLY A 138 13.64 -9.56 -12.77
C GLY A 138 12.88 -8.52 -13.58
N ARG A 139 12.51 -7.39 -12.97
CA ARG A 139 11.64 -6.36 -13.57
C ARG A 139 10.29 -6.92 -14.06
N VAL A 140 9.73 -7.88 -13.31
CA VAL A 140 8.38 -8.41 -13.51
C VAL A 140 7.56 -8.14 -12.25
N GLY A 141 6.42 -7.46 -12.43
CA GLY A 141 5.56 -7.00 -11.35
C GLY A 141 4.14 -7.54 -11.46
N LEU A 142 3.45 -7.58 -10.35
CA LEU A 142 2.05 -7.97 -10.26
C LEU A 142 1.14 -6.84 -10.74
N SER A 143 -0.02 -7.17 -11.32
CA SER A 143 -1.12 -6.21 -11.52
C SER A 143 -2.03 -6.11 -10.29
N GLU A 144 -1.94 -7.06 -9.37
CA GLU A 144 -2.72 -7.12 -8.14
C GLU A 144 -2.02 -8.05 -7.13
N PHE A 145 -2.03 -7.67 -5.85
CA PHE A 145 -1.72 -8.60 -4.77
C PHE A 145 -2.95 -9.48 -4.51
N GLY A 146 -2.90 -10.74 -4.94
CA GLY A 146 -4.01 -11.68 -4.89
C GLY A 146 -3.99 -12.61 -3.68
N VAL A 147 -5.03 -13.43 -3.56
CA VAL A 147 -5.18 -14.40 -2.45
C VAL A 147 -3.98 -15.36 -2.36
N GLU A 148 -3.47 -15.84 -3.50
CA GLU A 148 -2.32 -16.75 -3.53
C GLU A 148 -1.05 -16.08 -3.02
N ASP A 149 -0.81 -14.81 -3.39
CA ASP A 149 0.32 -14.04 -2.87
C ASP A 149 0.20 -13.82 -1.35
N GLY A 150 -1.03 -13.58 -0.87
CA GLY A 150 -1.36 -13.40 0.54
C GLY A 150 -1.07 -14.63 1.40
N LYS A 151 -1.09 -15.85 0.85
CA LYS A 151 -0.74 -17.09 1.59
C LYS A 151 0.74 -17.12 1.99
N GLY A 152 1.61 -16.46 1.23
CA GLY A 152 3.04 -16.36 1.52
C GLY A 152 3.39 -15.30 2.57
N TYR A 153 2.41 -14.52 3.04
CA TYR A 153 2.65 -13.45 4.01
C TYR A 153 2.95 -14.00 5.40
N VAL A 154 4.07 -13.58 5.98
CA VAL A 154 4.48 -13.90 7.34
C VAL A 154 4.25 -12.67 8.24
N LYS A 155 3.40 -12.85 9.26
CA LYS A 155 3.11 -11.80 10.26
C LYS A 155 4.37 -11.43 11.01
N LYS A 156 4.48 -10.17 11.42
CA LYS A 156 5.66 -9.64 12.13
C LYS A 156 6.08 -10.50 13.33
N VAL A 157 5.12 -11.00 14.11
CA VAL A 157 5.37 -11.82 15.30
C VAL A 157 5.95 -13.22 15.00
N ASP A 158 5.76 -13.70 13.78
CA ASP A 158 6.18 -15.03 13.33
C ASP A 158 7.49 -14.97 12.51
N ARG A 159 8.05 -13.76 12.31
CA ARG A 159 9.31 -13.59 11.57
C ARG A 159 10.50 -13.99 12.45
N PRO A 160 11.60 -14.49 11.85
CA PRO A 160 12.81 -14.83 12.59
C PRO A 160 13.27 -13.68 13.48
N SER A 161 13.51 -13.97 14.76
CA SER A 161 13.99 -13.01 15.74
C SER A 161 15.45 -12.64 15.41
N GLY A 162 15.71 -11.40 14.96
CA GLY A 162 17.10 -10.97 14.77
C GLY A 162 17.33 -9.66 14.01
N GLY A 163 16.40 -9.20 13.17
CA GLY A 163 16.57 -7.98 12.36
C GLY A 163 15.32 -7.10 12.32
N GLY A 164 15.51 -5.80 12.08
CA GLY A 164 14.43 -4.90 11.70
C GLY A 164 13.99 -5.13 10.25
N TYR A 165 12.91 -4.47 9.82
CA TYR A 165 12.43 -4.56 8.43
C TYR A 165 13.54 -4.29 7.39
N LEU A 166 14.40 -3.31 7.68
CA LEU A 166 15.49 -2.94 6.78
C LEU A 166 16.58 -4.02 6.69
N ASP A 167 16.90 -4.69 7.80
CA ASP A 167 17.88 -5.78 7.80
C ASP A 167 17.38 -6.96 6.96
N ASP A 168 16.10 -7.32 7.12
CA ASP A 168 15.46 -8.37 6.32
C ASP A 168 15.44 -8.03 4.82
N ILE A 169 15.25 -6.75 4.49
CA ILE A 169 15.32 -6.26 3.11
C ILE A 169 16.74 -6.37 2.57
N GLU A 170 17.76 -5.94 3.31
CA GLU A 170 19.15 -6.04 2.85
C GLU A 170 19.58 -7.50 2.67
N LEU A 171 19.20 -8.39 3.59
CA LEU A 171 19.44 -9.83 3.45
C LEU A 171 18.76 -10.39 2.20
N PHE A 172 17.50 -10.04 1.98
CA PHE A 172 16.76 -10.45 0.79
C PHE A 172 17.44 -9.94 -0.50
N LEU A 173 17.90 -8.70 -0.51
CA LEU A 173 18.56 -8.11 -1.68
C LEU A 173 19.96 -8.68 -1.94
N ALA A 174 20.66 -9.14 -0.89
CA ALA A 174 21.98 -9.76 -1.00
C ALA A 174 21.94 -11.23 -1.43
N ASP A 175 20.83 -11.93 -1.17
CA ASP A 175 20.64 -13.31 -1.63
C ASP A 175 20.63 -13.37 -3.16
N SER A 176 21.22 -14.41 -3.76
CA SER A 176 21.41 -14.53 -5.21
C SER A 176 20.20 -15.13 -5.91
#